data_AF-A0A6A4AQR7-F1
#
_entry.id   AF-A0A6A4AQR7-F1
#
_cell.length_a   1.000
_cell.length_b   1.000
_cell.length_c   1.000
_cell.angle_alpha   90.00
_cell.angle_beta   90.00
_cell.angle_gamma   90.00
#
_symmetry.space_group_name_H-M   'P 1'
#
loop_
_entity.id
_entity.type
_entity.pdbx_description
1 polymer ?
#
loop_
_entity_poly.entity_id
_entity_poly.type
_entity_poly.pdbx_seq_one_letter_code
_entity_poly.pdbx_strand_id
1 'polypeptide(L)'
;MSQDGFTIEQVAPAPGMPQQLPVFLMPFNGTLAEVPSNGQCAYTALYATMTSTYETELKFTKDVVQGANVLKRSVYTLMLANLANDVDCNVVDPCRELRRLYPSQPPPTDKAVATAMLYDHYKQERARTVNAHVPSEFWAGPEILRAMAQFLREPLFVLESNTHNDAHVQRYFYQDYVLPNGDIHETGCGGAVDDATAKSMLANYARLHVMPVFL
;
A
#
# COMPACT_ATOMS: atom_id res chain seq x y z
N MET A 1 -14.47 24.32 -3.24
CA MET A 1 -14.38 23.43 -4.42
C MET A 1 -13.11 22.63 -4.28
N SER A 2 -13.23 21.36 -3.90
CA SER A 2 -12.15 20.38 -3.82
C SER A 2 -12.82 19.01 -3.95
N GLN A 3 -13.24 18.70 -5.17
CA GLN A 3 -13.67 17.36 -5.57
C GLN A 3 -12.49 16.70 -6.29
N ASP A 4 -11.39 16.48 -5.57
CA ASP A 4 -10.38 15.53 -6.03
C ASP A 4 -10.81 14.16 -5.50
N GLY A 5 -11.83 13.61 -6.17
CA GLY A 5 -12.18 12.21 -6.03
C GLY A 5 -10.95 11.39 -6.36
N PHE A 6 -10.48 10.60 -5.40
CA PHE A 6 -9.34 9.72 -5.59
C PHE A 6 -9.65 8.72 -6.70
N THR A 7 -9.09 8.99 -7.88
CA THR A 7 -9.07 8.03 -8.97
C THR A 7 -7.86 7.14 -8.71
N ILE A 8 -8.07 5.94 -8.16
CA ILE A 8 -7.09 4.86 -8.27
C ILE A 8 -7.00 4.49 -9.76
N GLU A 9 -6.33 5.33 -10.52
CA GLU A 9 -5.91 4.98 -11.87
C GLU A 9 -5.05 3.74 -11.75
N GLN A 10 -5.30 2.79 -12.64
CA GLN A 10 -4.29 1.83 -13.07
C GLN A 10 -2.99 2.64 -13.26
N VAL A 11 -1.92 2.30 -12.52
CA VAL A 11 -0.69 3.10 -12.37
C VAL A 11 -0.41 3.91 -13.63
N ALA A 12 -0.83 5.17 -13.63
CA ALA A 12 -0.47 6.07 -14.71
C ALA A 12 1.02 6.37 -14.52
N PRO A 13 1.87 6.18 -15.55
CA PRO A 13 3.27 6.54 -15.44
C PRO A 13 3.34 8.01 -15.03
N ALA A 14 4.08 8.27 -13.96
CA ALA A 14 4.22 9.61 -13.43
C ALA A 14 4.73 10.55 -14.54
N PRO A 15 4.16 11.75 -14.73
CA PRO A 15 4.63 12.66 -15.76
C PRO A 15 6.10 13.06 -15.48
N GLY A 16 7.01 12.78 -16.42
CA GLY A 16 8.43 13.07 -16.23
C GLY A 16 9.36 12.23 -17.12
N MET A 17 10.67 12.48 -16.99
CA MET A 17 11.67 11.53 -17.50
C MET A 17 11.95 10.48 -16.43
N PRO A 18 11.71 9.19 -16.72
CA PRO A 18 11.94 8.13 -15.76
C PRO A 18 13.35 8.21 -15.19
N GLN A 19 13.48 7.94 -13.89
CA GLN A 19 14.79 7.81 -13.26
C GLN A 19 15.11 6.34 -13.12
N GLN A 20 16.38 5.99 -13.28
CA GLN A 20 16.83 4.63 -13.06
C GLN A 20 16.71 4.28 -11.58
N LEU A 21 16.20 3.09 -11.25
CA LEU A 21 15.98 2.63 -9.87
C LEU A 21 17.15 2.91 -8.89
N PRO A 22 18.44 2.73 -9.28
CA PRO A 22 19.55 3.06 -8.40
C PRO A 22 19.63 4.54 -7.98
N VAL A 23 19.07 5.47 -8.76
CA VAL A 23 19.01 6.91 -8.41
C VAL A 23 18.26 7.12 -7.10
N PHE A 24 17.25 6.30 -6.81
CA PHE A 24 16.47 6.40 -5.57
C PHE A 24 17.10 5.65 -4.40
N LEU A 25 17.82 4.55 -4.65
CA LEU A 25 18.36 3.67 -3.59
C LEU A 25 19.76 4.04 -3.13
N MET A 26 20.66 4.44 -4.04
CA MET A 26 22.06 4.73 -3.73
C MET A 26 22.26 5.78 -2.63
N PRO A 27 21.48 6.88 -2.55
CA PRO A 27 21.63 7.87 -1.49
C PRO A 27 21.41 7.33 -0.07
N PHE A 28 20.74 6.18 0.06
CA PHE A 28 20.43 5.53 1.32
C PHE A 28 21.24 4.26 1.55
N ASN A 29 22.23 3.97 0.69
CA ASN A 29 22.93 2.68 0.66
C ASN A 29 21.96 1.48 0.54
N GLY A 30 20.81 1.69 -0.09
CA GLY A 30 19.76 0.69 -0.22
C GLY A 30 20.12 -0.41 -1.21
N THR A 31 19.70 -1.63 -0.90
CA THR A 31 19.81 -2.80 -1.77
C THR A 31 18.45 -3.47 -1.92
N LEU A 32 18.21 -4.11 -3.05
CA LEU A 32 17.00 -4.89 -3.26
C LEU A 32 17.05 -6.18 -2.45
N ALA A 33 15.91 -6.53 -1.85
CA ALA A 33 15.68 -7.82 -1.21
C ALA A 33 14.53 -8.52 -1.92
N GLU A 34 14.77 -9.74 -2.41
CA GLU A 34 13.74 -10.54 -3.06
C GLU A 34 12.77 -11.11 -2.02
N VAL A 35 11.48 -11.08 -2.32
CA VAL A 35 10.44 -11.67 -1.48
C VAL A 35 9.63 -12.71 -2.27
N PRO A 36 9.04 -13.72 -1.61
CA PRO A 36 8.32 -14.77 -2.31
C PRO A 36 7.14 -14.26 -3.16
N SER A 37 7.07 -14.73 -4.41
CA SER A 37 6.06 -14.33 -5.40
C SER A 37 4.76 -15.13 -5.29
N ASN A 38 4.07 -15.04 -4.16
CA ASN A 38 2.80 -15.76 -3.91
C ASN A 38 1.58 -14.85 -3.83
N GLY A 39 1.72 -13.57 -4.18
CA GLY A 39 0.67 -12.54 -4.08
C GLY A 39 0.51 -11.91 -2.69
N GLN A 40 1.35 -12.29 -1.72
CA GLN A 40 1.43 -11.67 -0.39
C GLN A 40 2.68 -10.78 -0.24
N CYS A 41 3.37 -10.48 -1.36
CA CYS A 41 4.68 -9.84 -1.40
C CYS A 41 4.73 -8.49 -0.66
N ALA A 42 3.67 -7.68 -0.70
CA ALA A 42 3.64 -6.40 0.00
C ALA A 42 3.80 -6.54 1.52
N TYR A 43 3.17 -7.55 2.13
CA TYR A 43 3.28 -7.79 3.59
C TYR A 43 4.67 -8.30 3.97
N THR A 44 5.24 -9.15 3.13
CA THR A 44 6.57 -9.72 3.37
C THR A 44 7.67 -8.72 3.09
N ALA A 45 7.52 -7.86 2.09
CA ALA A 45 8.41 -6.74 1.80
C ALA A 45 8.38 -5.74 2.96
N LEU A 46 7.19 -5.39 3.45
CA LEU A 46 7.09 -4.51 4.61
C LEU A 46 7.72 -5.13 5.87
N TYR A 47 7.51 -6.43 6.10
CA TYR A 47 8.18 -7.15 7.19
C TYR A 47 9.71 -7.14 7.05
N ALA A 48 10.25 -7.36 5.85
CA ALA A 48 11.69 -7.29 5.59
C ALA A 48 12.25 -5.89 5.88
N THR A 49 11.59 -4.85 5.38
CA THR A 49 11.99 -3.45 5.63
C THR A 49 12.01 -3.12 7.12
N MET A 50 11.01 -3.59 7.89
CA MET A 50 10.93 -3.33 9.34
C MET A 50 11.93 -4.15 10.18
N THR A 51 12.43 -5.27 9.66
CA THR A 51 13.33 -6.15 10.42
C THR A 51 14.80 -5.99 10.05
N SER A 52 15.12 -5.07 9.11
CA SER A 52 16.50 -4.65 8.78
C SER A 52 17.43 -5.83 8.55
N THR A 53 17.01 -6.78 7.70
CA THR A 53 17.88 -7.90 7.31
C THR A 53 18.86 -7.44 6.24
N TYR A 54 20.16 -7.69 6.45
CA TYR A 54 21.18 -7.56 5.38
C TYR A 54 21.06 -8.66 4.31
N GLU A 55 20.07 -9.54 4.44
CA GLU A 55 19.79 -10.61 3.50
C GLU A 55 19.15 -10.05 2.24
N THR A 56 19.65 -10.48 1.09
CA THR A 56 19.13 -10.10 -0.24
C THR A 56 17.90 -10.89 -0.64
N GLU A 57 17.44 -11.83 0.19
CA GLU A 57 16.31 -12.71 -0.09
C GLU A 57 15.61 -13.08 1.23
N LEU A 58 14.29 -12.84 1.32
CA LEU A 58 13.49 -13.23 2.46
C LEU A 58 12.91 -14.64 2.26
N LYS A 59 13.35 -15.59 3.08
CA LYS A 59 12.84 -16.97 3.05
C LYS A 59 11.73 -17.18 4.07
N PHE A 60 10.72 -17.98 3.70
CA PHE A 60 9.65 -18.38 4.61
C PHE A 60 10.11 -19.41 5.64
N THR A 61 10.84 -18.95 6.65
CA THR A 61 11.02 -19.67 7.90
C THR A 61 9.76 -19.55 8.76
N LYS A 62 9.65 -20.39 9.79
CA LYS A 62 8.53 -20.34 10.74
C LYS A 62 8.39 -18.94 11.38
N ASP A 63 9.51 -18.34 11.76
CA ASP A 63 9.54 -17.05 12.45
C ASP A 63 9.19 -15.90 11.49
N VAL A 64 9.70 -15.93 10.26
CA VAL A 64 9.32 -14.96 9.22
C VAL A 64 7.82 -15.02 8.92
N VAL A 65 7.28 -16.22 8.73
CA VAL A 65 5.83 -16.40 8.48
C VAL A 65 5.01 -15.91 9.67
N GLN A 66 5.45 -16.19 10.90
CA GLN A 66 4.76 -15.72 12.10
C GLN A 66 4.79 -14.19 12.21
N GLY A 67 5.95 -13.57 12.05
CA GLY A 67 6.14 -12.12 12.15
C GLY A 67 5.35 -11.36 11.07
N ALA A 68 5.48 -11.78 9.81
CA ALA A 68 4.74 -11.17 8.71
C ALA A 68 3.22 -11.37 8.85
N ASN A 69 2.74 -12.48 9.43
CA ASN A 69 1.33 -12.65 9.76
C ASN A 69 0.83 -11.69 10.86
N VAL A 70 1.65 -11.40 11.88
CA VAL A 70 1.30 -10.40 12.91
C VAL A 70 1.12 -9.01 12.27
N LEU A 71 2.05 -8.63 11.40
CA LEU A 71 2.00 -7.37 10.67
C LEU A 71 0.76 -7.31 9.77
N LYS A 72 0.56 -8.31 8.90
CA LYS A 72 -0.61 -8.41 8.02
C LYS A 72 -1.93 -8.31 8.80
N ARG A 73 -2.03 -9.01 9.94
CA ARG A 73 -3.23 -8.98 10.78
C ARG A 73 -3.48 -7.60 11.38
N SER A 74 -2.43 -6.88 11.73
CA SER A 74 -2.53 -5.51 12.29
C SER A 74 -3.04 -4.54 11.24
N VAL A 75 -2.49 -4.59 10.02
CA VAL A 75 -2.95 -3.78 8.87
C VAL A 75 -4.43 -4.04 8.57
N TYR A 76 -4.84 -5.30 8.42
CA TYR A 76 -6.26 -5.60 8.18
C TYR A 76 -7.16 -5.25 9.36
N THR A 77 -6.69 -5.31 10.59
CA THR A 77 -7.49 -4.90 11.75
C THR A 77 -7.75 -3.39 11.72
N LEU A 78 -6.75 -2.59 11.34
CA LEU A 78 -6.91 -1.16 11.10
C LEU A 78 -7.91 -0.89 9.96
N MET A 79 -7.78 -1.58 8.82
CA MET A 79 -8.72 -1.44 7.70
C MET A 79 -10.15 -1.78 8.10
N LEU A 80 -10.37 -2.88 8.84
CA LEU A 80 -11.70 -3.28 9.31
C LEU A 80 -12.30 -2.25 10.29
N ALA A 81 -11.47 -1.67 11.17
CA ALA A 81 -11.91 -0.64 12.11
C ALA A 81 -12.29 0.67 11.41
N ASN A 82 -11.55 1.04 10.36
CA ASN A 82 -11.74 2.31 9.66
C ASN A 82 -12.76 2.24 8.53
N LEU A 83 -13.13 1.05 8.05
CA LEU A 83 -13.87 0.89 6.78
C LEU A 83 -15.15 1.74 6.69
N ALA A 84 -15.97 1.78 7.76
CA ALA A 84 -17.20 2.58 7.73
C ALA A 84 -16.90 4.08 7.54
N ASN A 85 -15.94 4.60 8.29
CA ASN A 85 -15.54 6.01 8.20
C ASN A 85 -14.84 6.32 6.87
N ASP A 86 -13.98 5.41 6.38
CA ASP A 86 -13.30 5.52 5.08
C ASP A 86 -14.31 5.60 3.92
N VAL A 87 -15.40 4.84 4.03
CA VAL A 87 -16.54 4.87 3.10
C VAL A 87 -17.28 6.20 3.21
N ASP A 88 -17.54 6.70 4.42
CA ASP A 88 -18.28 7.94 4.66
C ASP A 88 -17.50 9.20 4.22
N CYS A 89 -16.18 9.22 4.37
CA CYS A 89 -15.32 10.30 3.87
C CYS A 89 -14.89 10.12 2.40
N ASN A 90 -15.42 9.12 1.70
CA ASN A 90 -15.15 8.80 0.29
C ASN A 90 -13.67 8.50 -0.02
N VAL A 91 -12.93 8.03 0.97
CA VAL A 91 -11.59 7.46 0.76
C VAL A 91 -11.71 6.08 0.12
N VAL A 92 -12.76 5.32 0.45
CA VAL A 92 -13.07 4.02 -0.16
C VAL A 92 -14.39 4.07 -0.91
N ASP A 93 -14.36 3.65 -2.18
CA ASP A 93 -15.55 3.24 -2.91
C ASP A 93 -15.68 1.71 -2.85
N PRO A 94 -16.58 1.16 -2.01
CA PRO A 94 -16.67 -0.28 -1.80
C PRO A 94 -17.22 -1.01 -3.03
N CYS A 95 -18.05 -0.35 -3.86
CA CYS A 95 -18.59 -0.95 -5.08
C CYS A 95 -17.51 -1.09 -6.14
N ARG A 96 -16.66 -0.05 -6.28
CA ARG A 96 -15.49 -0.10 -7.17
C ARG A 96 -14.48 -1.15 -6.71
N GLU A 97 -14.18 -1.20 -5.42
CA GLU A 97 -13.18 -2.13 -4.90
C GLU A 97 -13.65 -3.58 -5.03
N LEU A 98 -14.91 -3.89 -4.76
CA LEU A 98 -15.44 -5.23 -4.99
C LEU A 98 -15.45 -5.62 -6.48
N ARG A 99 -15.72 -4.69 -7.38
CA ARG A 99 -15.64 -4.95 -8.83
C ARG A 99 -14.21 -5.31 -9.26
N ARG A 100 -13.20 -4.72 -8.62
CA ARG A 100 -11.78 -5.04 -8.84
C ARG A 100 -11.44 -6.42 -8.28
N LEU A 101 -11.89 -6.73 -7.06
CA LEU A 101 -11.62 -8.01 -6.38
C LEU A 101 -12.34 -9.19 -7.05
N TYR A 102 -13.57 -8.99 -7.52
CA TYR A 102 -14.44 -10.05 -8.05
C TYR A 102 -15.00 -9.67 -9.43
N PRO A 103 -14.14 -9.57 -10.47
CA PRO A 103 -14.54 -9.05 -11.79
C PRO A 103 -15.59 -9.92 -12.52
N SER A 104 -15.70 -11.21 -12.16
CA SER A 104 -16.69 -12.13 -12.72
C SER A 104 -18.04 -12.11 -12.01
N GLN A 105 -18.18 -11.35 -10.92
CA GLN A 105 -19.42 -11.26 -10.15
C GLN A 105 -20.15 -9.94 -10.47
N PRO A 106 -21.50 -9.93 -10.50
CA PRO A 106 -22.24 -8.70 -10.68
C PRO A 106 -21.94 -7.75 -9.51
N PRO A 107 -21.49 -6.52 -9.75
CA PRO A 107 -21.12 -5.61 -8.68
C PRO A 107 -22.38 -5.20 -7.89
N PRO A 108 -22.33 -5.16 -6.55
CA PRO A 108 -23.40 -4.56 -5.77
C PRO A 108 -23.53 -3.07 -6.15
N THR A 109 -24.78 -2.61 -6.28
CA THR A 109 -25.08 -1.18 -6.52
C THR A 109 -25.32 -0.41 -5.22
N ASP A 110 -25.70 -1.11 -4.16
CA ASP A 110 -25.91 -0.55 -2.83
C ASP A 110 -24.59 -0.45 -2.06
N LYS A 111 -24.28 0.76 -1.58
CA LYS A 111 -23.02 1.07 -0.87
C LYS A 111 -22.91 0.30 0.45
N ALA A 112 -24.01 0.10 1.19
CA ALA A 112 -23.99 -0.59 2.47
C ALA A 112 -23.77 -2.11 2.28
N VAL A 113 -24.43 -2.71 1.29
CA VAL A 113 -24.21 -4.11 0.89
C VAL A 113 -22.76 -4.30 0.44
N ALA A 114 -22.24 -3.42 -0.41
CA ALA A 114 -20.85 -3.44 -0.85
C ALA A 114 -19.87 -3.32 0.33
N THR A 115 -20.16 -2.44 1.28
CA THR A 115 -19.32 -2.26 2.48
C THR A 115 -19.28 -3.54 3.32
N ALA A 116 -20.42 -4.19 3.54
CA ALA A 116 -20.49 -5.45 4.29
C ALA A 116 -19.72 -6.60 3.60
N MET A 117 -19.87 -6.72 2.28
CA MET A 117 -19.12 -7.71 1.49
C MET A 117 -17.62 -7.46 1.51
N LEU A 118 -17.20 -6.19 1.44
CA LEU A 118 -15.79 -5.81 1.53
C LEU A 118 -15.22 -6.10 2.94
N TYR A 119 -16.00 -5.88 3.99
CA TYR A 119 -15.65 -6.26 5.36
C TYR A 119 -15.40 -7.76 5.49
N ASP A 120 -16.29 -8.60 4.92
CA ASP A 120 -16.12 -10.05 4.92
C ASP A 120 -14.87 -10.50 4.13
N HIS A 121 -14.59 -9.86 2.99
CA HIS A 121 -13.36 -10.08 2.23
C HIS A 121 -12.11 -9.79 3.08
N TYR A 122 -12.02 -8.60 3.70
CA TYR A 122 -10.89 -8.24 4.56
C TYR A 122 -10.75 -9.14 5.77
N LYS A 123 -11.86 -9.60 6.35
CA LYS A 123 -11.84 -10.59 7.45
C LYS A 123 -11.23 -11.92 7.01
N GLN A 124 -11.53 -12.38 5.80
CA GLN A 124 -10.94 -13.59 5.22
C GLN A 124 -9.45 -13.41 4.93
N GLU A 125 -9.07 -12.31 4.29
CA GLU A 125 -7.67 -12.02 3.98
C GLU A 125 -6.81 -11.85 5.23
N ARG A 126 -7.35 -11.26 6.30
CA ARG A 126 -6.71 -11.19 7.62
C ARG A 126 -6.37 -12.57 8.19
N ALA A 127 -7.23 -13.56 7.97
CA ALA A 127 -7.03 -14.93 8.47
C ALA A 127 -6.06 -15.73 7.59
N ARG A 128 -5.99 -15.41 6.29
CA ARG A 128 -5.09 -16.08 5.33
C ARG A 128 -3.63 -15.81 5.68
N THR A 129 -2.84 -16.88 5.77
CA THR A 129 -1.40 -16.78 6.06
C THR A 129 -0.61 -16.18 4.89
N VAL A 130 0.46 -15.45 5.20
CA VAL A 130 1.36 -14.82 4.20
C VAL A 130 2.07 -15.81 3.28
N ASN A 131 2.21 -17.08 3.66
CA ASN A 131 2.81 -18.11 2.80
C ASN A 131 1.79 -18.82 1.89
N ALA A 132 0.50 -18.46 1.95
CA ALA A 132 -0.50 -18.96 1.02
C ALA A 132 -0.46 -18.20 -0.30
N HIS A 133 -0.68 -18.91 -1.40
CA HIS A 133 -0.86 -18.30 -2.72
C HIS A 133 -2.22 -17.59 -2.81
N VAL A 134 -2.24 -16.43 -3.47
CA VAL A 134 -3.48 -15.68 -3.74
C VAL A 134 -3.56 -15.21 -5.19
N PRO A 135 -4.77 -15.17 -5.77
CA PRO A 135 -4.97 -14.69 -7.13
C PRO A 135 -4.63 -13.20 -7.24
N SER A 136 -4.27 -12.76 -8.45
CA SER A 136 -3.84 -11.39 -8.76
C SER A 136 -4.84 -10.30 -8.35
N GLU A 137 -6.11 -10.62 -8.42
CA GLU A 137 -7.21 -9.73 -8.03
C GLU A 137 -7.12 -9.35 -6.55
N PHE A 138 -6.57 -10.23 -5.71
CA PHE A 138 -6.43 -10.03 -4.26
C PHE A 138 -5.05 -9.53 -3.84
N TRP A 139 -4.18 -9.19 -4.80
CA TRP A 139 -2.90 -8.58 -4.48
C TRP A 139 -3.11 -7.23 -3.78
N ALA A 140 -2.12 -6.85 -2.98
CA ALA A 140 -2.14 -5.57 -2.29
C ALA A 140 -2.18 -4.43 -3.29
N GLY A 141 -3.27 -3.66 -3.27
CA GLY A 141 -3.42 -2.42 -4.01
C GLY A 141 -3.31 -1.19 -3.09
N PRO A 142 -3.66 0.00 -3.60
CA PRO A 142 -3.58 1.25 -2.85
C PRO A 142 -4.33 1.22 -1.50
N GLU A 143 -5.45 0.49 -1.40
CA GLU A 143 -6.21 0.33 -0.16
C GLU A 143 -5.40 -0.29 0.98
N ILE A 144 -4.57 -1.28 0.65
CA ILE A 144 -3.71 -1.93 1.63
C ILE A 144 -2.47 -1.06 1.89
N LEU A 145 -1.88 -0.45 0.85
CA LEU A 145 -0.67 0.37 0.96
C LEU A 145 -0.90 1.64 1.81
N ARG A 146 -2.05 2.29 1.67
CA ARG A 146 -2.41 3.44 2.50
C ARG A 146 -2.63 3.05 3.97
N ALA A 147 -3.22 1.88 4.22
CA ALA A 147 -3.39 1.34 5.56
C ALA A 147 -2.04 0.91 6.17
N MET A 148 -1.10 0.40 5.37
CA MET A 148 0.27 0.14 5.80
C MET A 148 0.96 1.43 6.26
N ALA A 149 0.88 2.51 5.48
CA ALA A 149 1.47 3.80 5.86
C ALA A 149 0.86 4.34 7.17
N GLN A 150 -0.47 4.22 7.35
CA GLN A 150 -1.12 4.60 8.60
C GLN A 150 -0.66 3.72 9.78
N PHE A 151 -0.55 2.41 9.59
CA PHE A 151 -0.07 1.47 10.60
C PHE A 151 1.36 1.79 11.05
N LEU A 152 2.25 2.12 10.11
CA LEU A 152 3.64 2.48 10.39
C LEU A 152 3.78 3.83 11.10
N ARG A 153 2.79 4.71 10.96
CA ARG A 153 2.87 6.13 11.35
C ARG A 153 3.98 6.89 10.61
N GLU A 154 4.40 6.38 9.46
CA GLU A 154 5.44 6.95 8.59
C GLU A 154 5.02 6.87 7.11
N PRO A 155 5.51 7.76 6.23
CA PRO A 155 5.29 7.64 4.79
C PRO A 155 5.91 6.36 4.22
N LEU A 156 5.13 5.65 3.40
CA LEU A 156 5.54 4.46 2.66
C LEU A 156 5.80 4.83 1.20
N PHE A 157 6.97 4.47 0.69
CA PHE A 157 7.36 4.69 -0.70
C PHE A 157 7.39 3.36 -1.45
N VAL A 158 6.68 3.28 -2.57
CA VAL A 158 6.72 2.11 -3.46
C VAL A 158 7.50 2.50 -4.71
N LEU A 159 8.57 1.77 -5.00
CA LEU A 159 9.37 1.95 -6.20
C LEU A 159 8.91 0.96 -7.27
N GLU A 160 8.21 1.46 -8.27
CA GLU A 160 7.72 0.64 -9.37
C GLU A 160 8.67 0.74 -10.55
N SER A 161 9.40 -0.36 -10.83
CA SER A 161 10.36 -0.41 -11.93
C SER A 161 9.88 -1.24 -13.11
N ASN A 162 10.15 -0.78 -14.33
CA ASN A 162 9.92 -1.56 -15.55
C ASN A 162 11.14 -2.46 -15.90
N THR A 163 11.05 -3.18 -17.02
CA THR A 163 12.13 -4.07 -17.52
C THR A 163 13.44 -3.35 -17.90
N HIS A 164 13.41 -2.02 -18.03
CA HIS A 164 14.57 -1.17 -18.32
C HIS A 164 15.12 -0.47 -17.06
N ASN A 165 14.67 -0.89 -15.87
CA ASN A 165 14.98 -0.27 -14.57
C ASN A 165 14.53 1.19 -14.44
N ASP A 166 13.66 1.67 -15.33
CA ASP A 166 12.99 2.95 -15.13
C ASP A 166 12.02 2.79 -13.98
N ALA A 167 12.18 3.63 -12.95
CA ALA A 167 11.42 3.59 -11.73
C ALA A 167 10.54 4.84 -11.57
N HIS A 168 9.31 4.60 -11.13
CA HIS A 168 8.37 5.60 -10.68
C HIS A 168 8.11 5.42 -9.19
N VAL A 169 7.77 6.51 -8.51
CA VAL A 169 7.55 6.52 -7.06
C VAL A 169 6.09 6.73 -6.76
N GLN A 170 5.53 5.85 -5.94
CA GLN A 170 4.26 6.10 -5.25
C GLN A 170 4.54 6.44 -3.80
N ARG A 171 3.77 7.36 -3.21
CA ARG A 171 3.86 7.72 -1.80
C ARG A 171 2.52 7.54 -1.13
N TYR A 172 2.52 6.77 -0.05
CA TYR A 172 1.40 6.61 0.85
C TYR A 172 1.72 7.19 2.21
N PHE A 173 0.73 7.81 2.83
CA PHE A 173 0.82 8.49 4.13
C PHE A 173 -0.57 8.51 4.76
N TYR A 174 -0.76 9.23 5.85
CA TYR A 174 -2.06 9.38 6.52
C TYR A 174 -2.34 10.86 6.79
N GLN A 175 -3.62 11.20 6.83
CA GLN A 175 -4.10 12.54 7.12
C GLN A 175 -5.48 12.51 7.75
N ASP A 176 -5.88 13.65 8.29
CA ASP A 176 -7.21 13.85 8.88
C ASP A 176 -8.25 14.17 7.80
N TYR A 177 -9.41 13.50 7.89
CA TYR A 177 -10.60 13.77 7.10
C TYR A 177 -11.73 14.22 8.02
N VAL A 178 -12.57 15.15 7.55
CA VAL A 178 -13.76 15.55 8.28
C VAL A 178 -14.93 14.68 7.83
N LEU A 179 -15.53 13.96 8.78
CA LEU A 179 -16.70 13.13 8.56
C LEU A 179 -17.96 13.98 8.36
N PRO A 180 -19.05 13.43 7.78
CA PRO A 180 -20.31 14.16 7.60
C PRO A 180 -20.92 14.72 8.90
N ASN A 181 -20.63 14.09 10.04
CA ASN A 181 -21.07 14.52 11.36
C ASN A 181 -20.16 15.60 11.99
N GLY A 182 -19.06 15.98 11.33
CA GLY A 182 -18.08 16.96 11.81
C GLY A 182 -16.92 16.37 12.60
N ASP A 183 -16.92 15.06 12.89
CA ASP A 183 -15.81 14.39 13.58
C ASP A 183 -14.57 14.29 12.69
N ILE A 184 -13.40 14.16 13.33
CA ILE A 184 -12.13 13.94 12.63
C ILE A 184 -11.86 12.44 12.55
N HIS A 185 -11.60 11.96 11.34
CA HIS A 185 -11.19 10.59 11.04
C HIS A 185 -9.83 10.59 10.35
N GLU A 186 -8.81 10.09 11.02
CA GLU A 186 -7.48 9.93 10.44
C GLU A 186 -7.43 8.61 9.65
N THR A 187 -7.04 8.68 8.38
CA THR A 187 -6.90 7.48 7.54
C THR A 187 -5.80 7.62 6.50
N GLY A 188 -5.38 6.48 5.97
CA GLY A 188 -4.36 6.40 4.93
C GLY A 188 -4.84 7.02 3.62
N CYS A 189 -3.93 7.68 2.90
CA CYS A 189 -4.08 8.16 1.53
C CYS A 189 -2.75 8.03 0.75
N GLY A 190 -2.76 8.34 -0.54
CA GLY A 190 -1.54 8.29 -1.34
C GLY A 190 -1.78 8.15 -2.83
N GLY A 191 -0.70 7.99 -3.58
CA GLY A 191 -0.72 7.80 -5.02
C GLY A 191 0.65 8.03 -5.66
N ALA A 192 0.66 8.05 -6.99
CA ALA A 192 1.85 8.37 -7.77
C ALA A 192 2.38 9.78 -7.46
N VAL A 193 3.70 9.90 -7.45
CA VAL A 193 4.42 11.17 -7.30
C VAL A 193 5.18 11.41 -8.61
N ASP A 194 5.14 12.64 -9.13
CA ASP A 194 5.92 12.99 -10.32
C ASP A 194 7.42 12.77 -10.08
N ASP A 195 8.14 12.31 -11.11
CA ASP A 195 9.53 11.85 -10.96
C ASP A 195 10.47 12.97 -10.46
N ALA A 196 10.19 14.22 -10.84
CA ALA A 196 11.00 15.38 -10.43
C ALA A 196 10.82 15.69 -8.93
N THR A 197 9.57 15.69 -8.45
CA THR A 197 9.25 15.83 -7.03
C THR A 197 9.78 14.66 -6.24
N ALA A 198 9.60 13.42 -6.70
CA ALA A 198 10.09 12.22 -6.04
C ALA A 198 11.62 12.27 -5.84
N LYS A 199 12.36 12.58 -6.92
CA LYS A 199 13.81 12.75 -6.88
C LYS A 199 14.25 13.84 -5.92
N SER A 200 13.62 15.01 -5.99
CA SER A 200 13.97 16.16 -5.15
C SER A 200 13.67 15.90 -3.67
N MET A 201 12.54 15.25 -3.38
CA MET A 201 12.13 14.88 -2.02
C MET A 201 13.06 13.85 -1.41
N LEU A 202 13.35 12.75 -2.12
CA LEU A 202 14.23 11.69 -1.62
C LEU A 202 15.68 12.17 -1.49
N ALA A 203 16.17 13.03 -2.39
CA ALA A 203 17.47 13.68 -2.23
C ALA A 203 17.52 14.56 -0.97
N ASN A 204 16.45 15.27 -0.65
CA ASN A 204 16.36 16.03 0.59
C ASN A 204 16.33 15.12 1.83
N TYR A 205 15.63 13.99 1.78
CA TYR A 205 15.62 13.02 2.89
C TYR A 205 17.02 12.45 3.13
N ALA A 206 17.74 12.07 2.07
CA ALA A 206 19.12 11.61 2.17
C ALA A 206 20.04 12.69 2.79
N ARG A 207 19.92 13.94 2.35
CA ARG A 207 20.68 15.08 2.91
C ARG A 207 20.39 15.34 4.39
N LEU A 208 19.16 15.07 4.82
CA LEU A 208 18.71 15.24 6.20
C LEU A 208 18.88 13.97 7.04
N HIS A 209 19.46 12.90 6.47
CA HIS A 209 19.61 11.59 7.12
C HIS A 209 18.28 10.98 7.60
N VAL A 210 17.19 11.25 6.89
CA VAL A 210 15.88 10.63 7.11
C VAL A 210 15.81 9.36 6.26
N MET A 211 15.68 8.19 6.91
CA MET A 211 15.55 6.91 6.22
C MET A 211 14.08 6.68 5.84
N PRO A 212 13.73 6.59 4.55
CA PRO A 212 12.36 6.29 4.12
C PRO A 212 12.07 4.79 4.21
N VAL A 213 10.79 4.44 4.39
CA VAL A 213 10.33 3.06 4.24
C VAL A 213 10.06 2.80 2.75
N PHE A 214 10.86 1.93 2.13
CA PHE A 214 10.70 1.51 0.75
C PHE A 214 10.08 0.12 0.63
N LEU A 215 9.26 -0.08 -0.41
CA LEU A 215 8.83 -1.35 -0.97
C LEU A 215 9.17 -1.42 -2.46
#